data_AF-A0A3A0FWY6-F1
#
_entry.id   AF-A0A3A0FWY6-F1
#
_cell.length_a   1.000
_cell.length_b   1.000
_cell.length_c   1.000
_cell.angle_alpha   90.00
_cell.angle_beta   90.00
_cell.angle_gamma   90.00
#
_symmetry.space_group_name_H-M   'P 1'
#
loop_
_entity.id
_entity.type
_entity.pdbx_description
1 polymer ?
#
loop_
_entity_poly.entity_id
_entity_poly.type
_entity_poly.pdbx_seq_one_letter_code
_entity_poly.pdbx_strand_id
1 'polypeptide(L)'
;MSRSTALLLIAVALAAFGLHRALYLPGMLVGPPVPLLLIGFALQAVLGIAAGVATWRRAPWAPLAIALLGAAVAATALFEVILGVVALVGALGEALIAIVVALLLAAYVRRDGAARDAAS
;
A
#
# COMPACT_ATOMS: atom_id res chain seq x y z
N MET A 1 -12.02 6.06 20.75
CA MET A 1 -11.33 4.93 20.09
C MET A 1 -9.88 4.92 20.57
N SER A 2 -9.37 3.79 21.07
CA SER A 2 -8.00 3.77 21.60
C SER A 2 -6.97 3.83 20.47
N ARG A 3 -5.82 4.48 20.68
CA ARG A 3 -4.74 4.59 19.70
C ARG A 3 -4.25 3.21 19.22
N SER A 4 -4.29 2.21 20.12
CA SER A 4 -3.97 0.82 19.82
C SER A 4 -4.96 0.19 18.83
N THR A 5 -6.26 0.46 18.99
CA THR A 5 -7.31 -0.01 18.07
C THR A 5 -7.15 0.57 16.68
N ALA A 6 -6.79 1.86 16.56
CA ALA A 6 -6.58 2.51 15.26
C ALA A 6 -5.42 1.88 14.48
N LEU A 7 -4.28 1.61 15.12
CA LEU A 7 -3.14 0.94 14.47
C LEU A 7 -3.47 -0.48 14.04
N LEU A 8 -4.27 -1.19 14.83
CA LEU A 8 -4.71 -2.54 14.50
C LEU A 8 -5.59 -2.54 13.24
N LEU A 9 -6.53 -1.59 13.13
CA LEU A 9 -7.33 -1.44 11.93
C LEU A 9 -6.50 -1.05 10.70
N ILE A 10 -5.52 -0.15 10.86
CA ILE A 10 -4.60 0.21 9.77
C ILE A 10 -3.81 -1.02 9.31
N ALA A 11 -3.28 -1.80 10.26
CA ALA A 11 -2.54 -3.02 9.96
C ALA A 11 -3.40 -4.04 9.19
N VAL A 12 -4.63 -4.27 9.65
CA VAL A 12 -5.59 -5.17 8.99
C VAL A 12 -5.96 -4.65 7.61
N ALA A 13 -6.23 -3.36 7.44
CA ALA A 13 -6.56 -2.76 6.16
C ALA A 13 -5.42 -2.88 5.14
N LEU A 14 -4.17 -2.61 5.55
CA LEU A 14 -2.98 -2.75 4.71
C LEU A 14 -2.76 -4.21 4.29
N ALA A 15 -2.89 -5.15 5.23
CA ALA A 15 -2.75 -6.58 4.94
C ALA A 15 -3.87 -7.07 4.01
N ALA A 16 -5.11 -6.65 4.24
CA ALA A 16 -6.25 -6.97 3.39
C ALA A 16 -6.08 -6.41 1.98
N PHE A 17 -5.56 -5.18 1.85
CA PHE A 17 -5.23 -4.60 0.55
C PHE A 17 -4.14 -5.39 -0.18
N GLY A 18 -3.07 -5.77 0.51
CA GLY A 18 -2.01 -6.61 -0.06
C GLY A 18 -2.54 -7.96 -0.53
N LEU A 19 -3.40 -8.60 0.27
CA LEU A 19 -4.05 -9.86 -0.09
C LEU A 19 -5.00 -9.69 -1.29
N HIS A 20 -5.77 -8.61 -1.32
CA HIS A 20 -6.63 -8.29 -2.46
C HIS A 20 -5.83 -8.15 -3.76
N ARG A 21 -4.68 -7.46 -3.73
CA ARG A 21 -3.77 -7.36 -4.89
C ARG A 21 -3.20 -8.72 -5.28
N ALA A 22 -2.87 -9.59 -4.31
CA ALA A 22 -2.38 -10.93 -4.59
C ALA A 22 -3.42 -11.80 -5.32
N LEU A 23 -4.72 -11.62 -5.07
CA LEU A 23 -5.79 -12.36 -5.74
C LEU A 23 -5.94 -12.03 -7.23
N TYR A 24 -5.35 -10.94 -7.72
CA TYR A 24 -5.30 -10.64 -9.16
C TYR A 24 -4.20 -11.42 -9.89
N LEU A 25 -3.18 -11.93 -9.18
CA LEU A 25 -2.07 -12.68 -9.79
C LEU A 25 -2.54 -13.92 -10.56
N PRO A 26 -3.43 -14.79 -10.03
CA PRO A 26 -3.96 -15.92 -10.79
C PRO A 26 -4.69 -15.48 -12.07
N GLY A 27 -5.48 -14.41 -12.02
CA GLY A 27 -6.20 -13.89 -13.19
C GLY A 27 -5.26 -13.38 -14.28
N MET A 28 -4.15 -12.74 -13.90
CA MET A 28 -3.14 -12.26 -14.83
C MET A 28 -2.28 -13.37 -15.45
N LEU A 29 -2.22 -14.55 -14.84
CA LEU A 29 -1.53 -15.72 -15.40
C LEU A 29 -2.35 -16.44 -16.49
N VAL A 30 -3.67 -16.21 -16.54
CA VAL A 30 -4.59 -16.84 -17.51
C VAL A 30 -4.86 -15.95 -18.73
N GLY A 31 -4.69 -14.63 -18.60
CA GLY A 31 -4.85 -13.66 -19.68
C GLY A 31 -3.57 -13.36 -20.49
N PRO A 32 -3.64 -12.47 -21.49
CA PRO A 32 -2.45 -11.98 -22.20
C PRO A 32 -1.44 -11.42 -21.19
N PRO A 33 -0.21 -11.95 -21.14
CA PRO A 33 0.73 -11.57 -20.10
C PRO A 33 1.17 -10.13 -20.32
N VAL A 34 0.95 -9.30 -19.30
CA VAL A 34 1.58 -7.98 -19.17
C VAL A 34 2.54 -8.07 -17.99
N PRO A 35 3.80 -8.53 -18.21
CA PRO A 35 4.72 -8.88 -17.14
C PRO A 35 4.98 -7.74 -16.16
N LEU A 36 4.97 -6.50 -16.66
CA LEU A 36 5.17 -5.30 -15.87
C LEU A 36 4.06 -5.07 -14.84
N LEU A 37 2.79 -5.30 -15.22
CA LEU A 37 1.66 -5.20 -14.28
C LEU A 37 1.70 -6.33 -13.26
N LEU A 38 2.05 -7.54 -13.70
CA LEU A 38 2.17 -8.69 -12.80
C LEU A 38 3.22 -8.43 -11.70
N ILE A 39 4.38 -7.89 -12.08
CA ILE A 39 5.43 -7.47 -11.13
C ILE A 39 4.92 -6.35 -10.22
N GLY A 40 4.22 -5.36 -10.77
CA GLY A 40 3.62 -4.26 -10.00
C GLY A 40 2.65 -4.75 -8.93
N PHE A 41 1.70 -5.61 -9.29
CA PHE A 41 0.73 -6.20 -8.36
C PHE A 41 1.39 -7.11 -7.33
N ALA A 42 2.39 -7.91 -7.73
CA ALA A 42 3.17 -8.72 -6.80
C ALA A 42 3.90 -7.85 -5.78
N LEU A 43 4.55 -6.77 -6.22
CA LEU A 43 5.24 -5.82 -5.36
C LEU A 43 4.27 -5.13 -4.39
N GLN A 44 3.11 -4.68 -4.87
CA GLN A 44 2.06 -4.10 -4.02
C GLN A 44 1.54 -5.11 -2.99
N ALA A 45 1.37 -6.38 -3.36
CA ALA A 45 0.94 -7.41 -2.43
C ALA A 45 1.95 -7.61 -1.31
N VAL A 46 3.23 -7.76 -1.66
CA VAL A 46 4.32 -7.91 -0.69
C VAL A 46 4.43 -6.67 0.22
N LEU A 47 4.40 -5.47 -0.36
CA LEU A 47 4.47 -4.22 0.40
C LEU A 47 3.26 -4.01 1.30
N GLY A 48 2.05 -4.38 0.86
CA GLY A 48 0.82 -4.28 1.66
C GLY A 48 0.85 -5.19 2.88
N ILE A 49 1.25 -6.44 2.69
CA ILE A 49 1.41 -7.41 3.77
C ILE A 49 2.54 -6.96 4.72
N ALA A 50 3.69 -6.57 4.17
CA ALA A 50 4.83 -6.10 4.95
C ALA A 50 4.48 -4.85 5.77
N ALA A 51 3.76 -3.89 5.19
CA ALA A 51 3.29 -2.69 5.88
C ALA A 51 2.30 -3.03 7.00
N GLY A 52 1.38 -3.97 6.77
CA GLY A 52 0.48 -4.47 7.80
C GLY A 52 1.22 -5.10 8.98
N VAL A 53 2.15 -6.03 8.69
CA VAL A 53 2.98 -6.70 9.71
C VAL A 53 3.89 -5.71 10.44
N ALA A 54 4.51 -4.77 9.73
CA ALA A 54 5.37 -3.74 10.33
C ALA A 54 4.57 -2.81 11.25
N THR A 55 3.34 -2.45 10.86
CA THR A 55 2.43 -1.64 11.68
C THR A 55 1.99 -2.41 12.93
N TRP A 56 1.66 -3.69 12.80
CA TRP A 56 1.32 -4.58 13.93
C TRP A 56 2.50 -4.71 14.92
N ARG A 57 3.70 -4.97 14.40
CA ARG A 57 4.93 -5.10 15.19
C ARG A 57 5.49 -3.76 15.66
N ARG A 58 4.85 -2.64 15.31
CA ARG A 58 5.30 -1.26 15.62
C ARG A 58 6.75 -1.02 15.20
N ALA A 59 7.15 -1.60 14.08
CA ALA A 59 8.54 -1.58 13.64
C ALA A 59 8.89 -0.23 12.99
N PRO A 60 10.15 0.26 13.12
CA PRO A 60 10.53 1.62 12.72
C PRO A 60 10.44 1.86 11.20
N TRP A 61 10.55 0.81 10.40
CA TRP A 61 10.37 0.82 8.94
C TRP A 61 8.90 0.81 8.46
N ALA A 62 7.89 0.74 9.34
CA ALA A 62 6.48 0.71 8.94
C ALA A 62 6.06 1.92 8.08
N PRO A 63 6.45 3.18 8.41
CA PRO A 63 6.12 4.34 7.57
C PRO A 63 6.74 4.25 6.18
N LEU A 64 7.94 3.68 6.07
CA LEU A 64 8.65 3.52 4.81
C LEU A 64 7.96 2.47 3.94
N ALA A 65 7.54 1.34 4.51
CA ALA A 65 6.78 0.32 3.78
C ALA A 65 5.44 0.86 3.25
N ILE A 66 4.71 1.64 4.06
CA ILE A 66 3.46 2.29 3.66
C ILE A 66 3.70 3.30 2.51
N ALA A 67 4.74 4.11 2.61
CA ALA A 67 5.08 5.08 1.57
C ALA A 67 5.47 4.39 0.26
N LEU A 68 6.28 3.33 0.32
CA LEU A 68 6.65 2.52 -0.84
C LEU A 68 5.42 1.85 -1.46
N LEU A 69 4.48 1.37 -0.65
CA LEU A 69 3.22 0.83 -1.16
C LEU A 69 2.44 1.86 -1.97
N GLY A 70 2.26 3.07 -1.41
CA GLY A 70 1.58 4.16 -2.12
C GLY A 70 2.28 4.54 -3.43
N ALA A 71 3.61 4.60 -3.42
CA ALA A 71 4.42 4.86 -4.61
C ALA A 71 4.27 3.74 -5.66
N ALA A 72 4.26 2.48 -5.23
CA ALA A 72 4.06 1.33 -6.11
C ALA A 72 2.66 1.36 -6.75
N VAL A 73 1.62 1.71 -6.00
CA VAL A 73 0.25 1.88 -6.52
C VAL A 73 0.20 2.99 -7.56
N ALA A 74 0.77 4.16 -7.26
CA ALA A 74 0.81 5.28 -8.19
C ALA A 74 1.59 4.96 -9.48
N ALA A 75 2.72 4.25 -9.35
CA ALA A 75 3.50 3.81 -10.51
C ALA A 75 2.72 2.83 -11.38
N THR A 76 2.02 1.87 -10.78
CA THR A 76 1.17 0.91 -11.52
C THR A 76 0.02 1.61 -12.23
N ALA A 77 -0.66 2.56 -11.57
CA ALA A 77 -1.72 3.34 -12.20
C ALA A 77 -1.21 4.11 -13.44
N LEU A 78 -0.01 4.70 -13.39
CA LEU A 78 0.58 5.36 -14.56
C LEU A 78 0.85 4.38 -15.70
N PHE A 79 1.28 3.15 -15.40
CA PHE A 79 1.46 2.10 -16.40
C PHE A 79 0.14 1.66 -17.03
N GLU A 80 -0.95 1.57 -16.27
CA GLU A 80 -2.28 1.23 -16.79
C GLU A 80 -2.80 2.27 -17.79
N VAL A 81 -2.45 3.55 -17.61
CA VAL A 81 -2.73 4.61 -18.60
C VAL A 81 -1.98 4.36 -19.90
N ILE A 82 -0.67 4.08 -19.81
CA ILE A 82 0.19 3.86 -20.99
C ILE A 82 -0.32 2.65 -21.80
N LEU A 83 -0.81 1.64 -21.11
CA LEU A 83 -1.37 0.42 -21.71
C LEU A 83 -2.81 0.62 -22.23
N GLY A 84 -3.42 1.79 -22.00
CA GLY A 84 -4.80 2.09 -22.44
C GLY A 84 -5.87 1.31 -21.68
N VAL A 85 -5.55 0.71 -20.54
CA VAL A 85 -6.46 -0.11 -19.74
C VAL A 85 -7.41 0.77 -18.91
N VAL A 86 -6.89 1.88 -18.41
CA VAL A 86 -7.64 2.81 -17.54
C VAL A 86 -7.53 4.23 -18.09
N ALA A 87 -8.63 4.97 -18.03
CA ALA A 87 -8.65 6.38 -18.43
C ALA A 87 -7.69 7.21 -17.55
N LEU A 88 -6.98 8.16 -18.16
CA LEU A 88 -6.02 9.04 -17.48
C LEU A 88 -6.58 9.66 -16.18
N VAL A 89 -7.84 10.10 -16.21
CA VAL A 89 -8.53 10.69 -15.05
C VAL A 89 -8.74 9.66 -13.92
N GLY A 90 -9.09 8.42 -14.27
CA GLY A 90 -9.26 7.34 -13.29
C GLY A 90 -7.95 6.97 -12.62
N ALA A 91 -6.89 6.80 -13.42
CA ALA A 91 -5.56 6.48 -12.91
C ALA A 91 -4.94 7.62 -12.07
N LEU A 92 -5.13 8.88 -12.49
CA LEU A 92 -4.72 10.04 -11.69
C LEU A 92 -5.47 10.10 -10.36
N GLY A 93 -6.76 9.79 -10.36
CA GLY A 93 -7.57 9.69 -9.15
C GLY A 93 -7.03 8.61 -8.19
N GLU A 94 -6.80 7.40 -8.71
CA GLU A 94 -6.25 6.29 -7.90
C GLU A 94 -4.86 6.62 -7.36
N ALA A 95 -3.97 7.15 -8.21
CA ALA A 95 -2.62 7.55 -7.81
C ALA A 95 -2.64 8.63 -6.72
N LEU A 96 -3.46 9.67 -6.89
CA LEU A 96 -3.57 10.77 -5.92
C LEU A 96 -4.12 10.26 -4.59
N ILE A 97 -5.19 9.47 -4.60
CA ILE A 97 -5.78 8.88 -3.40
C ILE A 97 -4.75 7.98 -2.70
N ALA A 98 -4.07 7.10 -3.45
CA ALA A 98 -3.07 6.20 -2.90
C ALA A 98 -1.92 6.96 -2.23
N ILE A 99 -1.40 8.00 -2.87
CA ILE A 99 -0.33 8.85 -2.31
C ILE A 99 -0.81 9.54 -1.04
N VAL A 100 -1.96 10.22 -1.09
CA VAL A 100 -2.49 10.96 0.06
C VAL A 100 -2.74 10.03 1.24
N VAL A 101 -3.42 8.90 1.02
CA VAL A 101 -3.71 7.91 2.05
C VAL A 101 -2.41 7.32 2.62
N ALA A 102 -1.45 6.94 1.77
CA ALA A 102 -0.17 6.40 2.22
C ALA A 102 0.61 7.40 3.08
N LEU A 103 0.66 8.68 2.67
CA LEU A 103 1.33 9.73 3.43
C LEU A 103 0.64 9.99 4.78
N LEU A 104 -0.68 10.05 4.81
CA LEU A 104 -1.45 10.24 6.04
C LEU A 104 -1.22 9.09 7.02
N LEU A 105 -1.27 7.84 6.54
CA LEU A 105 -1.01 6.65 7.35
C LEU A 105 0.44 6.61 7.84
N ALA A 106 1.41 6.87 6.97
CA ALA A 106 2.83 6.91 7.33
C ALA A 106 3.13 8.00 8.38
N ALA A 107 2.54 9.19 8.22
CA ALA A 107 2.68 10.27 9.19
C ALA A 107 2.04 9.92 10.54
N TYR A 108 0.86 9.28 10.53
CA TYR A 108 0.17 8.83 11.74
C TYR A 108 1.00 7.79 12.50
N VAL A 109 1.52 6.77 11.81
CA VAL A 109 2.36 5.72 12.41
C VAL A 109 3.67 6.29 12.95
N ARG A 110 4.32 7.22 12.22
CA ARG A 110 5.55 7.88 12.67
C ARG A 110 5.34 8.69 13.96
N ARG A 111 4.23 9.44 14.05
CA ARG A 111 3.85 10.19 15.25
C ARG A 111 3.56 9.30 16.45
N ASP A 112 3.14 8.05 16.22
CA ASP A 112 2.95 7.08 17.31
C ASP A 112 4.29 6.54 17.84
N GLY A 113 5.25 6.25 16.96
CA GLY A 113 6.61 5.88 17.36
C GLY A 113 7.28 6.95 18.19
N ALA A 114 7.34 8.19 17.67
CA ALA A 114 8.02 9.31 18.34
C ALA A 114 7.44 9.64 19.73
N ALA A 115 6.12 9.50 19.91
CA ALA A 115 5.47 9.73 21.21
C ALA A 115 5.80 8.65 22.25
N ARG A 116 6.20 7.43 21.82
CA ARG A 116 6.67 6.39 22.74
C ARG A 116 8.10 6.63 23.17
N ASP A 117 8.97 6.99 22.23
CA ASP A 117 10.39 7.25 22.52
C ASP A 117 10.56 8.41 23.51
N ALA A 118 9.62 9.37 23.51
CA ALA A 118 9.60 10.47 24.47
C ALA A 118 9.06 10.10 25.87
N ALA A 119 8.44 8.91 26.02
CA ALA A 119 7.83 8.44 27.26
C ALA A 119 8.65 7.33 27.96
N SER A 120 9.75 6.88 27.34
CA SER A 120 10.74 5.94 27.89
C SER A 120 11.96 6.67 28.45
#